data_AF-A0A2V4AQF6-F1
#
_entry.id   AF-A0A2V4AQF6-F1
#
_cell.length_a   1.000
_cell.length_b   1.000
_cell.length_c   1.000
_cell.angle_alpha   90.00
_cell.angle_beta   90.00
_cell.angle_gamma   90.00
#
_symmetry.space_group_name_H-M   'P 1'
#
loop_
_entity.id
_entity.type
_entity.pdbx_description
1 polymer ?
#
loop_
_entity_poly.entity_id
_entity_poly.type
_entity_poly.pdbx_seq_one_letter_code
_entity_poly.pdbx_strand_id
1 'polypeptide(L)'
;MRPTRRGMAVLGLCVLLVVFGQWAGLPLLRALGGIALAAVLAAVALTARPVRVTVTRAVYPDRVERGKPALARLRVRNPTAHRQPALLATDTAGEAEQTVRIRPSPPRAESTYHYELATPVRGELTVGPLLLHRVDPFGLATNRLPTGDTAILKVYPRQFPARALVGAHPRHHHEGAATDAVLRGSVDLRDVREYQPGDEVRHLHWRATARTGRLMVRDLADPQQPRFTVLLDTRRGSLAPETFEEAVDVAASLLGSSARAGQHTRLVTSSGLDVPTAGGSQATRTLLDELCVLRQSGDARDPVVPAALAASRGFGGCLAVVTSPGPELTSMAWLRQRYSSIFVFVLGGSGREAHAVAGARMVGADDAAHAVRRWNEVLG
;
A
#
# COMPACT_ATOMS: atom_id res chain seq x y z
N MET A 1 7.85 21.30 -28.96
CA MET A 1 6.92 21.31 -30.10
C MET A 1 7.33 20.23 -31.08
N ARG A 2 6.43 19.34 -31.48
CA ARG A 2 6.68 18.28 -32.47
C ARG A 2 5.64 18.40 -33.60
N PRO A 3 6.06 18.48 -34.88
CA PRO A 3 5.12 18.46 -35.99
C PRO A 3 4.40 17.11 -36.03
N THR A 4 3.11 17.12 -36.33
CA THR A 4 2.34 15.88 -36.51
C THR A 4 2.61 15.28 -37.89
N ARG A 5 2.26 14.00 -38.10
CA ARG A 5 2.33 13.38 -39.44
C ARG A 5 1.52 14.17 -40.48
N ARG A 6 0.38 14.73 -40.06
CA ARG A 6 -0.45 15.62 -40.89
C ARG A 6 0.26 16.94 -41.19
N GLY A 7 0.92 17.53 -40.20
CA GLY A 7 1.76 18.72 -40.39
C GLY A 7 2.84 18.52 -41.45
N MET A 8 3.56 17.39 -41.38
CA MET A 8 4.59 17.04 -42.37
C MET A 8 4.00 16.79 -43.76
N ALA A 9 2.86 16.10 -43.86
CA ALA A 9 2.20 15.83 -45.12
C ALA A 9 1.68 17.12 -45.79
N VAL A 10 1.08 18.03 -45.02
CA VAL A 10 0.62 19.35 -45.53
C VAL A 10 1.81 20.20 -45.97
N LEU A 11 2.92 20.17 -45.23
CA LEU A 11 4.14 20.88 -45.61
C LEU A 11 4.72 20.33 -46.93
N GLY A 12 4.77 19.00 -47.09
CA GLY A 12 5.17 18.36 -48.34
C GLY A 12 4.26 18.70 -49.53
N LEU A 13 2.94 18.62 -49.33
CA LEU A 13 1.95 18.99 -50.34
C LEU A 13 2.05 20.46 -50.72
N CYS A 14 2.28 21.34 -49.75
CA CYS A 14 2.49 22.76 -49.96
C CYS A 14 3.70 23.01 -50.88
N VAL A 15 4.84 22.38 -50.61
CA VAL A 15 6.04 22.50 -51.46
C VAL A 15 5.76 21.99 -52.87
N LEU A 16 5.07 20.84 -53.00
CA LEU A 16 4.74 20.25 -54.29
C LEU A 16 3.82 21.16 -55.12
N LEU A 17 2.78 21.74 -54.51
CA LEU A 17 1.85 22.65 -55.18
C LEU A 17 2.54 23.93 -55.66
N VAL A 18 3.45 24.49 -54.86
CA VAL A 18 4.20 25.69 -55.24
C VAL A 18 5.17 25.40 -56.39
N VAL A 19 5.94 24.31 -56.30
CA VAL A 19 6.92 23.91 -57.33
C VAL A 19 6.22 23.55 -58.64
N PHE A 20 5.18 22.72 -58.59
CA PHE A 20 4.43 22.32 -59.78
C PHE A 20 3.66 23.50 -60.39
N GLY A 21 3.06 24.36 -59.55
CA GLY A 21 2.40 25.59 -60.02
C GLY A 21 3.36 26.57 -60.69
N GLN A 22 4.61 26.66 -60.22
CA GLN A 22 5.65 27.46 -60.85
C GLN A 22 6.12 26.85 -62.18
N TRP A 23 6.31 25.52 -62.22
CA TRP A 23 6.72 24.81 -63.43
C TRP A 23 5.64 24.83 -64.53
N ALA A 24 4.38 24.60 -64.17
CA ALA A 24 3.24 24.59 -65.10
C ALA A 24 2.69 25.99 -65.42
N GLY A 25 3.22 27.04 -64.81
CA GLY A 25 2.75 28.43 -65.00
C GLY A 25 1.36 28.72 -64.43
N LEU A 26 0.76 27.81 -63.66
CA LEU A 26 -0.60 27.92 -63.13
C LEU A 26 -0.64 28.82 -61.88
N PRO A 27 -1.18 30.06 -61.94
CA PRO A 27 -1.17 30.99 -60.80
C PRO A 27 -2.04 30.49 -59.63
N LEU A 28 -3.11 29.75 -59.93
CA LEU A 28 -4.02 29.20 -58.92
C LEU A 28 -3.33 28.20 -57.98
N LEU A 29 -2.48 27.32 -58.52
CA LEU A 29 -1.77 26.32 -57.71
C LEU A 29 -0.73 26.97 -56.78
N ARG A 30 -0.08 28.04 -57.25
CA ARG A 30 0.83 28.84 -56.43
C ARG A 30 0.11 29.56 -55.30
N ALA A 31 -1.06 30.14 -55.58
CA ALA A 31 -1.88 30.79 -54.57
C ALA A 31 -2.37 29.80 -53.50
N LEU A 32 -2.86 28.62 -53.90
CA LEU A 32 -3.29 27.56 -52.97
C LEU A 32 -2.12 27.06 -52.10
N GLY A 33 -0.94 26.85 -52.70
CA GLY A 33 0.28 26.51 -51.96
C GLY A 33 0.67 27.60 -50.96
N GLY A 34 0.62 28.88 -51.35
CA GLY A 34 0.90 30.00 -50.45
C GLY A 34 -0.07 30.10 -49.27
N ILE A 35 -1.37 29.91 -49.50
CA ILE A 35 -2.39 29.89 -48.43
C ILE A 35 -2.15 28.72 -47.47
N ALA A 36 -1.84 27.53 -47.99
CA ALA A 36 -1.51 26.37 -47.16
C ALA A 36 -0.25 26.63 -46.31
N LEU A 37 0.79 27.25 -46.89
CA LEU A 37 1.99 27.64 -46.15
C LEU A 37 1.68 28.63 -45.03
N ALA A 38 0.87 29.66 -45.32
CA ALA A 38 0.46 30.64 -44.33
C ALA A 38 -0.33 29.99 -43.18
N ALA A 39 -1.21 29.03 -43.47
CA ALA A 39 -1.93 28.27 -42.46
C ALA A 39 -0.98 27.43 -41.57
N VAL A 40 0.03 26.77 -42.17
CA VAL A 40 1.06 26.03 -41.43
C VAL A 40 1.87 26.97 -40.53
N LEU A 41 2.33 28.11 -41.05
CA LEU A 41 3.09 29.10 -40.29
C LEU A 41 2.25 29.68 -39.13
N ALA A 42 0.98 29.97 -39.36
CA ALA A 42 0.05 30.41 -38.32
C ALA A 42 -0.15 29.34 -37.24
N ALA A 43 -0.32 28.08 -37.62
CA ALA A 43 -0.44 26.95 -36.69
C ALA A 43 0.81 26.78 -35.82
N VAL A 44 1.99 26.87 -36.43
CA VAL A 44 3.30 26.83 -35.75
C VAL A 44 3.46 28.02 -34.79
N ALA A 45 3.15 29.25 -35.24
CA ALA A 45 3.26 30.44 -34.41
C ALA A 45 2.30 30.40 -33.21
N LEU A 46 1.06 29.93 -33.40
CA LEU A 46 0.09 29.76 -32.33
C LEU A 46 0.53 28.71 -31.32
N THR A 47 1.08 27.58 -31.78
CA THR A 47 1.55 26.50 -30.88
C THR A 47 2.85 26.81 -30.16
N ALA A 48 3.71 27.65 -30.76
CA ALA A 48 4.97 28.10 -30.18
C ALA A 48 4.80 29.12 -29.04
N ARG A 49 3.64 29.79 -28.90
CA ARG A 49 3.39 30.75 -27.80
C ARG A 49 3.58 30.05 -26.43
N PRO A 50 4.40 30.60 -25.51
CA PRO A 50 4.62 29.97 -24.22
C PRO A 50 3.33 29.96 -23.38
N VAL A 51 2.91 28.78 -22.95
CA VAL A 51 1.84 28.62 -21.97
C VAL A 51 2.47 28.70 -20.59
N ARG A 52 2.05 29.68 -19.79
CA ARG A 52 2.51 29.85 -18.41
C ARG A 52 1.32 29.66 -17.50
N VAL A 53 1.29 28.52 -16.83
CA VAL A 53 0.24 28.15 -15.87
C VAL A 53 0.95 27.54 -14.67
N THR A 54 0.55 27.96 -13.47
CA THR A 54 1.02 27.35 -12.23
C THR A 54 -0.03 26.35 -11.80
N VAL A 55 0.38 25.09 -11.65
CA VAL A 55 -0.50 24.00 -11.24
C VAL A 55 -0.05 23.53 -9.87
N THR A 56 -0.96 23.58 -8.91
CA THR A 56 -0.75 22.97 -7.59
C THR A 56 -1.77 21.85 -7.42
N ARG A 57 -1.35 20.75 -6.79
CA ARG A 57 -2.22 19.61 -6.56
C ARG A 57 -2.29 19.23 -5.11
N ALA A 58 -3.44 18.69 -4.73
CA ALA A 58 -3.65 18.03 -3.45
C ALA A 58 -4.47 16.78 -3.71
N VAL A 59 -4.09 15.68 -3.07
CA VAL A 59 -4.87 14.43 -3.10
C VAL A 59 -5.45 14.22 -1.70
N TYR A 60 -6.73 13.89 -1.64
CA TYR A 60 -7.43 13.65 -0.38
C TYR A 60 -8.32 12.41 -0.47
N PRO A 61 -8.22 11.47 0.49
CA PRO A 61 -7.18 11.39 1.52
C PRO A 61 -5.79 11.08 0.92
N ASP A 62 -4.71 11.27 1.68
CA ASP A 62 -3.34 10.92 1.27
C ASP A 62 -3.04 9.40 1.39
N ARG A 63 -3.94 8.68 2.05
CA ARG A 63 -3.97 7.23 2.25
C ARG A 63 -5.37 6.72 2.02
N VAL A 64 -5.52 5.66 1.24
CA VAL A 64 -6.82 5.06 0.93
C VAL A 64 -6.69 3.56 0.81
N GLU A 65 -7.72 2.80 1.17
CA GLU A 65 -7.73 1.35 0.91
C GLU A 65 -7.97 1.07 -0.57
N ARG A 66 -7.34 0.01 -1.08
CA ARG A 66 -7.52 -0.49 -2.44
C ARG A 66 -9.00 -0.65 -2.78
N GLY A 67 -9.41 -0.09 -3.91
CA GLY A 67 -10.78 -0.10 -4.40
C GLY A 67 -11.67 1.01 -3.82
N LYS A 68 -11.21 1.80 -2.84
CA LYS A 68 -11.94 2.99 -2.38
C LYS A 68 -11.49 4.22 -3.19
N PRO A 69 -12.42 5.13 -3.54
CA PRO A 69 -12.09 6.30 -4.34
C PRO A 69 -11.23 7.29 -3.54
N ALA A 70 -10.26 7.91 -4.20
CA ALA A 70 -9.56 9.10 -3.70
C ALA A 70 -9.84 10.30 -4.62
N LEU A 71 -9.79 11.52 -4.08
CA LEU A 71 -10.08 12.73 -4.85
C LEU A 71 -8.79 13.50 -5.10
N ALA A 72 -8.52 13.80 -6.37
CA ALA A 72 -7.50 14.75 -6.76
C ALA A 72 -8.13 16.13 -6.95
N ARG A 73 -7.51 17.14 -6.32
CA ARG A 73 -7.84 18.55 -6.48
C ARG A 73 -6.70 19.25 -7.20
N LEU A 74 -6.96 19.71 -8.42
CA LEU A 74 -6.03 20.53 -9.20
C LEU A 74 -6.43 22.00 -9.11
N ARG A 75 -5.51 22.84 -8.64
CA ARG A 75 -5.63 24.29 -8.68
C ARG A 75 -4.73 24.81 -9.79
N VAL A 76 -5.38 25.42 -10.79
CA VAL A 76 -4.76 25.92 -12.00
C VAL A 76 -4.83 27.44 -11.95
N ARG A 77 -3.67 28.09 -11.81
CA ARG A 77 -3.55 29.55 -11.75
C ARG A 77 -2.88 30.07 -13.00
N ASN A 78 -3.43 31.15 -13.55
CA ASN A 78 -2.78 31.94 -14.58
C ASN A 78 -1.93 33.04 -13.92
N PRO A 79 -0.59 32.93 -13.85
CA PRO A 79 0.25 33.96 -13.26
C PRO A 79 0.41 35.21 -14.15
N THR A 80 -0.04 35.16 -15.40
CA THR A 80 0.23 36.20 -16.40
C THR A 80 -0.82 37.31 -16.41
N ALA A 81 -0.44 38.47 -16.99
CA ALA A 81 -1.34 39.58 -17.25
C ALA A 81 -2.25 39.36 -18.49
N HIS A 82 -2.12 38.24 -19.19
CA HIS A 82 -2.86 37.94 -20.41
C HIS A 82 -3.80 36.75 -20.19
N ARG A 83 -4.87 36.67 -20.98
CA ARG A 83 -5.78 35.51 -20.95
C ARG A 83 -5.08 34.27 -21.50
N GLN A 84 -5.21 33.15 -20.81
CA GLN A 84 -4.77 31.84 -21.28
C GLN A 84 -5.93 31.12 -21.99
N PRO A 85 -5.68 30.45 -23.13
CA PRO A 85 -6.73 29.72 -23.86
C PRO A 85 -7.21 28.49 -23.06
N ALA A 86 -8.29 27.87 -23.53
CA ALA A 86 -8.63 26.52 -23.05
C ALA A 86 -7.49 25.56 -23.38
N LEU A 87 -7.20 24.65 -22.45
CA LEU A 87 -6.14 23.66 -22.60
C LEU A 87 -6.70 22.28 -22.27
N LEU A 88 -6.30 21.28 -23.04
CA LEU A 88 -6.50 19.90 -22.65
C LEU A 88 -5.30 19.50 -21.80
N ALA A 89 -5.52 18.84 -20.68
CA ALA A 89 -4.47 18.33 -19.83
C ALA A 89 -4.72 16.86 -19.54
N THR A 90 -3.65 16.09 -19.37
CA THR A 90 -3.73 14.71 -18.91
C THR A 90 -2.96 14.61 -17.61
N ASP A 91 -3.61 14.03 -16.60
CA ASP A 91 -2.97 13.71 -15.33
C ASP A 91 -2.81 12.19 -15.24
N THR A 92 -1.62 11.73 -14.88
CA THR A 92 -1.28 10.30 -14.83
C THR A 92 -1.29 9.82 -13.38
N ALA A 93 -2.03 8.78 -13.05
CA ALA A 93 -2.03 8.17 -11.73
C ALA A 93 -1.68 6.69 -11.88
N GLY A 94 -0.40 6.35 -11.72
CA GLY A 94 0.11 5.03 -12.09
C GLY A 94 -0.07 4.78 -13.58
N GLU A 95 -0.83 3.73 -13.95
CA GLU A 95 -1.15 3.40 -15.34
C GLU A 95 -2.42 4.11 -15.86
N ALA A 96 -3.22 4.71 -14.97
CA ALA A 96 -4.45 5.38 -15.36
C ALA A 96 -4.16 6.81 -15.84
N GLU A 97 -4.70 7.18 -17.01
CA GLU A 97 -4.65 8.54 -17.53
C GLU A 97 -6.01 9.21 -17.37
N GLN A 98 -6.05 10.34 -16.67
CA GLN A 98 -7.24 11.16 -16.53
C GLN A 98 -7.14 12.43 -17.38
N THR A 99 -8.08 12.61 -18.30
CA THR A 99 -8.14 13.84 -19.10
C THR A 99 -8.91 14.94 -18.38
N VAL A 100 -8.27 16.09 -18.17
CA VAL A 100 -8.84 17.29 -17.54
C VAL A 100 -8.91 18.41 -18.57
N ARG A 101 -10.10 18.97 -18.79
CA ARG A 101 -10.31 20.14 -19.66
C ARG A 101 -10.17 21.42 -18.85
N ILE A 102 -9.06 22.11 -19.01
CA ILE A 102 -8.82 23.41 -18.41
C ILE A 102 -9.56 24.47 -19.22
N ARG A 103 -10.41 25.24 -18.53
CA ARG A 103 -11.19 26.32 -19.12
C ARG A 103 -10.29 27.52 -19.43
N PRO A 104 -10.66 28.40 -20.38
CA PRO A 104 -9.95 29.65 -20.59
C PRO A 104 -9.84 30.44 -19.29
N SER A 105 -8.63 30.85 -18.94
CA SER A 105 -8.35 31.51 -17.66
C SER A 105 -8.06 33.00 -17.87
N PRO A 106 -8.82 33.91 -17.23
CA PRO A 106 -8.51 35.34 -17.22
C PRO A 106 -7.14 35.64 -16.61
N PRO A 107 -6.58 36.85 -16.83
CA PRO A 107 -5.36 37.29 -16.16
C PRO A 107 -5.45 37.12 -14.64
N ARG A 108 -4.42 36.55 -14.01
CA ARG A 108 -4.32 36.35 -12.55
C ARG A 108 -5.42 35.49 -11.90
N ALA A 109 -6.28 34.85 -12.68
CA ALA A 109 -7.36 34.02 -12.16
C ALA A 109 -6.88 32.63 -11.74
N GLU A 110 -7.64 32.02 -10.83
CA GLU A 110 -7.46 30.65 -10.36
C GLU A 110 -8.73 29.83 -10.65
N SER A 111 -8.55 28.56 -10.98
CA SER A 111 -9.64 27.62 -11.20
C SER A 111 -9.32 26.29 -10.55
N THR A 112 -10.31 25.70 -9.89
CA THR A 112 -10.17 24.41 -9.22
C THR A 112 -10.92 23.33 -10.00
N TYR A 113 -10.30 22.17 -10.16
CA TYR A 113 -10.85 20.98 -10.79
C TYR A 113 -10.74 19.80 -9.80
N HIS A 114 -11.78 18.98 -9.75
CA HIS A 114 -11.83 17.78 -8.95
C HIS A 114 -12.09 16.59 -9.85
N TYR A 115 -11.43 15.48 -9.60
CA TYR A 115 -11.70 14.21 -10.25
C TYR A 115 -11.34 13.05 -9.33
N GLU A 116 -11.95 11.89 -9.56
CA GLU A 116 -11.69 10.69 -8.81
C GLU A 116 -10.46 9.95 -9.36
N LEU A 117 -9.65 9.44 -8.44
CA LEU A 117 -8.52 8.57 -8.72
C LEU A 117 -8.93 7.13 -8.47
N ALA A 118 -8.78 6.29 -9.49
CA ALA A 118 -8.96 4.86 -9.34
C ALA A 118 -7.76 4.24 -8.61
N THR A 119 -8.03 3.35 -7.65
CA THR A 119 -7.00 2.69 -6.83
C THR A 119 -7.10 1.16 -6.93
N PRO A 120 -6.91 0.58 -8.14
CA PRO A 120 -7.11 -0.85 -8.36
C PRO A 120 -6.03 -1.72 -7.72
N VAL A 121 -4.83 -1.18 -7.55
CA VAL A 121 -3.64 -1.91 -7.05
C VAL A 121 -3.10 -1.20 -5.82
N ARG A 122 -2.65 -1.98 -4.82
CA ARG A 122 -2.00 -1.44 -3.62
C ARG A 122 -0.60 -0.90 -3.96
N GLY A 123 -0.14 0.08 -3.19
CA GLY A 123 1.19 0.67 -3.36
C GLY A 123 1.19 2.19 -3.35
N GLU A 124 2.35 2.77 -3.61
CA GLU A 124 2.49 4.21 -3.75
C GLU A 124 2.13 4.65 -5.17
N LEU A 125 0.96 5.29 -5.30
CA LEU A 125 0.46 5.81 -6.55
C LEU A 125 0.96 7.25 -6.73
N THR A 126 1.89 7.44 -7.67
CA THR A 126 2.33 8.79 -8.04
C THR A 126 1.32 9.42 -8.98
N VAL A 127 0.79 10.58 -8.60
CA VAL A 127 -0.15 11.40 -9.37
C VAL A 127 0.60 12.54 -10.04
N GLY A 128 0.46 12.62 -11.36
CA GLY A 128 1.06 13.48 -12.38
C GLY A 128 2.54 13.29 -12.65
N PRO A 129 3.27 14.33 -13.13
CA PRO A 129 2.89 15.74 -13.31
C PRO A 129 1.74 15.95 -14.31
N LEU A 130 1.08 17.12 -14.26
CA LEU A 130 0.02 17.44 -15.20
C LEU A 130 0.63 17.72 -16.58
N LEU A 131 0.25 16.94 -17.59
CA LEU A 131 0.73 17.10 -18.95
C LEU A 131 -0.22 17.99 -19.74
N LEU A 132 0.20 19.21 -20.06
CA LEU A 132 -0.59 20.11 -20.89
C LEU A 132 -0.44 19.71 -22.36
N HIS A 133 -1.56 19.47 -23.03
CA HIS A 133 -1.66 19.19 -24.46
C HIS A 133 -2.15 20.42 -25.21
N ARG A 134 -1.29 20.95 -26.07
CA ARG A 134 -1.67 21.97 -27.03
C ARG A 134 -1.67 21.39 -28.42
N VAL A 135 -2.80 21.50 -29.09
CA VAL A 135 -3.00 21.15 -30.49
C VAL A 135 -3.42 22.43 -31.20
N ASP A 136 -2.84 22.73 -32.35
CA ASP A 136 -3.31 23.83 -33.19
C ASP A 136 -4.70 23.50 -33.79
N PRO A 137 -5.47 24.50 -34.23
CA PRO A 137 -6.79 24.29 -34.83
C PRO A 137 -6.78 23.35 -36.07
N PHE A 138 -5.65 23.23 -36.77
CA PHE A 138 -5.50 22.39 -37.96
C PHE A 138 -4.85 21.02 -37.65
N GLY A 139 -4.47 20.75 -36.40
CA GLY A 139 -3.81 19.51 -35.97
C GLY A 139 -2.43 19.25 -36.60
N LEU A 140 -1.73 20.29 -37.07
CA LEU A 140 -0.43 20.24 -37.74
C LEU A 140 0.76 20.18 -36.76
N ALA A 141 0.61 20.73 -35.56
CA ALA A 141 1.66 20.81 -34.55
C ALA A 141 1.09 20.53 -33.16
N THR A 142 1.81 19.71 -32.39
CA THR A 142 1.47 19.46 -30.99
C THR A 142 2.60 19.91 -30.06
N ASN A 143 2.22 20.40 -28.89
CA ASN A 143 3.16 20.67 -27.82
C ASN A 143 2.66 20.02 -26.53
N ARG A 144 3.54 19.24 -25.88
CA ARG A 144 3.28 18.59 -24.60
C ARG A 144 4.21 19.21 -23.57
N LEU A 145 3.66 19.76 -22.49
CA LEU A 145 4.43 20.44 -21.45
C LEU A 145 4.06 19.87 -20.08
N PRO A 146 4.97 19.15 -19.40
CA PRO A 146 4.73 18.76 -18.01
C PRO A 146 4.74 20.01 -17.13
N THR A 147 3.74 20.16 -16.27
CA THR A 147 3.53 21.33 -15.42
C THR A 147 3.03 20.91 -14.03
N GLY A 148 3.55 21.56 -12.99
CA GLY A 148 3.15 21.32 -11.60
C GLY A 148 3.88 20.15 -10.92
N ASP A 149 3.70 20.07 -9.60
CA ASP A 149 4.37 19.09 -8.74
C ASP A 149 3.62 17.76 -8.71
N THR A 150 4.32 16.65 -8.44
CA THR A 150 3.72 15.32 -8.19
C THR A 150 3.17 15.19 -6.76
N ALA A 151 2.20 14.29 -6.58
CA ALA A 151 1.71 13.90 -5.26
C ALA A 151 1.72 12.38 -5.14
N ILE A 152 1.99 11.87 -3.94
CA ILE A 152 2.00 10.44 -3.65
C ILE A 152 0.73 10.10 -2.87
N LEU A 153 -0.06 9.15 -3.40
CA LEU A 153 -1.21 8.55 -2.73
C LEU A 153 -0.82 7.13 -2.29
N LYS A 154 -0.85 6.86 -0.98
CA LYS A 154 -0.61 5.50 -0.48
C LYS A 154 -1.89 4.67 -0.56
N VAL A 155 -1.90 3.65 -1.39
CA VAL A 155 -3.01 2.70 -1.52
C VAL A 155 -2.75 1.49 -0.62
N TYR A 156 -3.45 1.43 0.49
CA TYR A 156 -3.37 0.35 1.46
C TYR A 156 -4.08 -0.91 0.98
N PRO A 157 -3.67 -2.10 1.49
CA PRO A 157 -4.45 -3.32 1.31
C PRO A 157 -5.87 -3.17 1.85
N ARG A 158 -6.80 -3.98 1.34
CA ARG A 158 -8.19 -4.00 1.81
C ARG A 158 -8.23 -4.52 3.24
N GLN A 159 -9.08 -3.91 4.06
CA GLN A 159 -9.27 -4.33 5.44
C GLN A 159 -10.66 -4.91 5.63
N PHE A 160 -10.70 -6.10 6.21
CA PHE A 160 -11.92 -6.76 6.63
C PHE A 160 -12.05 -6.67 8.16
N PRO A 161 -13.28 -6.66 8.70
CA PRO A 161 -13.51 -6.56 10.14
C PRO A 161 -13.10 -7.85 10.86
N ALA A 162 -11.82 -7.95 11.22
CA ALA A 162 -11.29 -9.03 12.06
C ALA A 162 -11.49 -8.73 13.55
N ARG A 163 -11.73 -9.75 14.37
CA ARG A 163 -11.70 -9.68 15.84
C ARG A 163 -10.26 -9.68 16.32
N ALA A 164 -9.92 -8.82 17.27
CA ALA A 164 -8.65 -8.88 17.97
C ALA A 164 -8.67 -10.06 18.94
N LEU A 165 -7.57 -10.81 19.02
CA LEU A 165 -7.45 -11.96 19.92
C LEU A 165 -7.27 -11.48 21.37
N VAL A 166 -8.32 -11.54 22.17
CA VAL A 166 -8.25 -11.17 23.60
C VAL A 166 -7.69 -12.34 24.41
N GLY A 167 -6.72 -12.08 25.31
CA GLY A 167 -6.25 -13.09 26.27
C GLY A 167 -5.15 -14.05 25.79
N ALA A 168 -4.45 -13.75 24.69
CA ALA A 168 -3.24 -14.48 24.30
C ALA A 168 -2.09 -14.16 25.28
N HIS A 169 -2.14 -14.74 26.47
CA HIS A 169 -1.08 -14.66 27.46
C HIS A 169 0.15 -15.43 26.94
N PRO A 170 1.37 -14.93 27.16
CA PRO A 170 2.58 -15.71 26.89
C PRO A 170 2.48 -17.07 27.59
N ARG A 171 2.59 -18.18 26.84
CA ARG A 171 2.64 -19.51 27.45
C ARG A 171 3.83 -19.57 28.42
N HIS A 172 3.61 -20.15 29.59
CA HIS A 172 4.61 -20.96 30.27
C HIS A 172 3.97 -22.19 30.91
N HIS A 173 4.72 -23.28 30.89
CA HIS A 173 4.43 -24.52 31.60
C HIS A 173 4.34 -24.21 33.09
N HIS A 174 3.15 -24.31 33.68
CA HIS A 174 2.84 -25.03 34.93
C HIS A 174 1.34 -24.84 35.23
N GLU A 175 0.69 -25.91 35.69
CA GLU A 175 -0.74 -25.95 36.03
C GLU A 175 -1.03 -25.02 37.22
N GLY A 176 -1.72 -23.91 36.96
CA GLY A 176 -2.22 -23.02 38.00
C GLY A 176 -3.27 -22.08 37.43
N ALA A 177 -4.45 -22.03 38.06
CA ALA A 177 -5.56 -21.20 37.63
C ALA A 177 -5.21 -19.70 37.76
N ALA A 178 -5.12 -19.00 36.63
CA ALA A 178 -4.95 -17.55 36.61
C ALA A 178 -6.23 -16.86 37.08
N THR A 179 -6.20 -16.34 38.31
CA THR A 179 -7.18 -15.37 38.82
C THR A 179 -6.41 -14.10 39.11
N ASP A 180 -6.65 -13.00 38.39
CA ASP A 180 -7.30 -11.82 38.99
C ASP A 180 -7.45 -10.67 37.99
N ALA A 181 -8.45 -9.84 38.28
CA ALA A 181 -8.90 -8.72 37.48
C ALA A 181 -7.84 -7.62 37.26
N VAL A 182 -7.87 -7.06 36.05
CA VAL A 182 -6.98 -6.02 35.53
C VAL A 182 -7.20 -4.68 36.25
N LEU A 183 -6.22 -4.24 37.03
CA LEU A 183 -6.08 -2.86 37.48
C LEU A 183 -5.20 -2.09 36.48
N ARG A 184 -5.71 -0.95 36.00
CA ARG A 184 -5.01 -0.08 35.05
C ARG A 184 -3.71 0.45 35.67
N GLY A 185 -2.57 0.12 35.06
CA GLY A 185 -1.26 0.68 35.38
C GLY A 185 -0.23 -0.30 35.96
N SER A 186 -0.59 -1.55 36.23
CA SER A 186 0.38 -2.60 36.59
C SER A 186 0.85 -3.36 35.35
N VAL A 187 2.15 -3.63 35.25
CA VAL A 187 2.68 -4.65 34.33
C VAL A 187 1.91 -5.95 34.59
N ASP A 188 1.36 -6.58 33.55
CA ASP A 188 0.52 -7.78 33.69
C ASP A 188 1.30 -8.85 34.48
N LEU A 189 0.76 -9.27 35.62
CA LEU A 189 1.35 -10.34 36.43
C LEU A 189 1.32 -11.62 35.58
N ARG A 190 2.50 -12.12 35.20
CA ARG A 190 2.66 -13.33 34.40
C ARG A 190 2.50 -14.57 35.25
N ASP A 191 3.22 -14.63 36.37
CA ASP A 191 3.25 -15.77 37.28
C ASP A 191 3.75 -15.36 38.67
N VAL A 192 3.63 -16.26 39.65
CA VAL A 192 4.25 -16.15 40.98
C VAL A 192 5.11 -17.38 41.22
N ARG A 193 6.43 -17.21 41.15
CA ARG A 193 7.42 -18.30 41.31
C ARG A 193 8.27 -18.12 42.56
N GLU A 194 8.96 -19.19 42.97
CA GLU A 194 9.94 -19.12 44.06
C GLU A 194 11.10 -18.18 43.69
N TYR A 195 11.54 -17.38 44.65
CA TYR A 195 12.64 -16.42 44.53
C TYR A 195 13.95 -17.15 44.20
N GLN A 196 14.66 -16.67 43.19
CA GLN A 196 16.01 -17.10 42.89
C GLN A 196 16.99 -15.97 43.19
N PRO A 197 18.20 -16.28 43.70
CA PRO A 197 19.24 -15.27 43.89
C PRO A 197 19.52 -14.50 42.58
N GLY A 198 19.32 -13.19 42.60
CA GLY A 198 19.40 -12.31 41.42
C GLY A 198 18.07 -11.67 41.03
N ASP A 199 16.95 -12.17 41.55
CA ASP A 199 15.65 -11.54 41.38
C ASP A 199 15.54 -10.21 42.14
N GLU A 200 14.84 -9.24 41.56
CA GLU A 200 14.63 -7.95 42.20
C GLU A 200 13.67 -8.07 43.39
N VAL A 201 14.15 -7.69 44.58
CA VAL A 201 13.39 -7.75 45.85
C VAL A 201 12.08 -6.95 45.79
N ARG A 202 12.00 -5.89 44.98
CA ARG A 202 10.76 -5.09 44.79
C ARG A 202 9.61 -5.88 44.17
N HIS A 203 9.90 -7.01 43.52
CA HIS A 203 8.89 -7.87 42.93
C HIS A 203 8.43 -8.99 43.87
N LEU A 204 8.87 -9.02 45.15
CA LEU A 204 8.39 -10.02 46.11
C LEU A 204 6.87 -9.96 46.29
N HIS A 205 6.23 -11.11 46.14
CA HIS A 205 4.80 -11.28 46.38
C HIS A 205 4.56 -11.65 47.85
N TRP A 206 4.51 -10.64 48.74
CA TRP A 206 4.39 -10.84 50.19
C TRP A 206 3.23 -11.74 50.61
N ARG A 207 2.04 -11.59 49.99
CA ARG A 207 0.87 -12.43 50.31
C ARG A 207 1.06 -13.91 49.93
N ALA A 208 1.84 -14.21 48.90
CA ALA A 208 2.10 -15.59 48.48
C ALA A 208 3.20 -16.18 49.38
N THR A 209 4.24 -15.38 49.63
CA THR A 209 5.31 -15.68 50.59
C THR A 209 4.77 -16.03 51.98
N ALA A 210 3.80 -15.26 52.48
CA ALA A 210 3.17 -15.51 53.78
C ALA A 210 2.37 -16.82 53.82
N ARG A 211 1.84 -17.28 52.69
CA ARG A 211 1.05 -18.52 52.61
C ARG A 211 1.93 -19.76 52.42
N THR A 212 3.00 -19.65 51.64
CA THR A 212 3.88 -20.78 51.30
C THR A 212 5.05 -20.93 52.26
N GLY A 213 5.38 -19.88 53.04
CA GLY A 213 6.55 -19.85 53.91
C GLY A 213 7.89 -19.75 53.15
N ARG A 214 7.84 -19.57 51.83
CA ARG A 214 9.02 -19.42 50.95
C ARG A 214 8.94 -18.08 50.23
N LEU A 215 10.07 -17.43 49.98
CA LEU A 215 10.11 -16.16 49.24
C LEU A 215 9.56 -16.40 47.82
N MET A 216 8.47 -15.70 47.48
CA MET A 216 7.84 -15.77 46.16
C MET A 216 8.00 -14.43 45.45
N VAL A 217 8.27 -14.44 44.15
CA VAL A 217 8.46 -13.25 43.30
C VAL A 217 7.37 -13.20 42.23
N ARG A 218 6.86 -11.99 41.97
CA ARG A 218 6.01 -11.66 40.82
C ARG A 218 6.86 -11.72 39.56
N ASP A 219 6.63 -12.72 38.72
CA ASP A 219 7.09 -12.67 37.34
C ASP A 219 6.14 -11.75 36.57
N LEU A 220 6.65 -10.65 36.04
CA LEU A 220 5.86 -9.65 35.33
C LEU A 220 6.04 -9.88 33.83
N ALA A 221 4.94 -9.91 33.07
CA ALA A 221 5.00 -10.05 31.62
C ALA A 221 5.69 -8.81 31.04
N ASP A 222 6.74 -9.00 30.25
CA ASP A 222 7.39 -7.88 29.58
C ASP A 222 6.36 -7.15 28.71
N PRO A 223 6.07 -5.87 28.99
CA PRO A 223 5.05 -5.13 28.28
C PRO A 223 5.40 -4.96 26.80
N GLN A 224 6.67 -5.10 26.40
CA GLN A 224 7.08 -4.98 25.00
C GLN A 224 6.96 -6.28 24.19
N GLN A 225 6.59 -7.40 24.81
CA GLN A 225 6.45 -8.66 24.08
C GLN A 225 5.26 -8.63 23.11
N PRO A 226 5.46 -8.94 21.82
CA PRO A 226 4.38 -8.97 20.85
C PRO A 226 3.35 -10.03 21.24
N ARG A 227 2.09 -9.60 21.42
CA ARG A 227 0.96 -10.48 21.72
C ARG A 227 0.40 -11.13 20.45
N PHE A 228 0.67 -10.53 19.29
CA PHE A 228 0.19 -11.00 18.00
C PHE A 228 1.23 -10.79 16.90
N THR A 229 1.74 -11.88 16.34
CA THR A 229 2.72 -11.87 15.25
C THR A 229 2.08 -12.42 13.99
N VAL A 230 2.23 -11.73 12.87
CA VAL A 230 1.86 -12.24 11.54
C VAL A 230 3.12 -12.57 10.77
N LEU A 231 3.24 -13.80 10.30
CA LEU A 231 4.24 -14.24 9.33
C LEU A 231 3.57 -14.33 7.95
N LEU A 232 3.94 -13.44 7.04
CA LEU A 232 3.42 -13.44 5.66
C LEU A 232 4.44 -14.07 4.71
N ASP A 233 4.04 -15.12 3.99
CA ASP A 233 4.89 -15.72 2.96
C ASP A 233 4.94 -14.84 1.70
N THR A 234 6.08 -14.20 1.51
CA THR A 234 6.41 -13.34 0.39
C THR A 234 7.23 -14.04 -0.70
N ARG A 235 7.50 -15.35 -0.62
CA ARG A 235 8.36 -16.02 -1.61
C ARG A 235 7.75 -16.04 -3.00
N ARG A 236 8.59 -15.86 -4.02
CA ARG A 236 8.14 -15.98 -5.40
C ARG A 236 7.67 -17.40 -5.68
N GLY A 237 6.49 -17.53 -6.28
CA GLY A 237 5.94 -18.83 -6.65
C GLY A 237 5.28 -19.62 -5.51
N SER A 238 5.36 -19.15 -4.25
CA SER A 238 4.56 -19.72 -3.15
C SER A 238 3.08 -19.39 -3.37
N LEU A 239 2.76 -18.10 -3.48
CA LEU A 239 1.42 -17.61 -3.78
C LEU A 239 1.40 -17.03 -5.20
N ALA A 240 0.33 -17.32 -5.95
CA ALA A 240 0.07 -16.62 -7.21
C ALA A 240 -0.10 -15.11 -6.93
N PRO A 241 0.22 -14.21 -7.89
CA PRO A 241 0.18 -12.76 -7.66
C PRO A 241 -1.15 -12.27 -7.07
N GLU A 242 -2.27 -12.77 -7.56
CA GLU A 242 -3.62 -12.40 -7.10
C GLU A 242 -3.89 -12.92 -5.68
N THR A 243 -3.50 -14.17 -5.39
CA THR A 243 -3.62 -14.76 -4.06
C THR A 243 -2.68 -14.09 -3.05
N PHE A 244 -1.54 -13.59 -3.49
CA PHE A 244 -0.63 -12.80 -2.65
C PHE A 244 -1.28 -11.49 -2.22
N GLU A 245 -2.02 -10.81 -3.10
CA GLU A 245 -2.81 -9.64 -2.69
C GLU A 245 -3.84 -9.98 -1.61
N GLU A 246 -4.53 -11.11 -1.73
CA GLU A 246 -5.45 -11.59 -0.69
C GLU A 246 -4.70 -11.90 0.62
N ALA A 247 -3.50 -12.49 0.54
CA ALA A 247 -2.66 -12.75 1.71
C ALA A 247 -2.25 -11.46 2.45
N VAL A 248 -1.91 -10.41 1.70
CA VAL A 248 -1.62 -9.09 2.25
C VAL A 248 -2.87 -8.48 2.89
N ASP A 249 -4.05 -8.63 2.27
CA ASP A 249 -5.32 -8.16 2.84
C ASP A 249 -5.66 -8.89 4.17
N VAL A 250 -5.40 -10.20 4.26
CA VAL A 250 -5.54 -10.97 5.52
C VAL A 250 -4.58 -10.43 6.58
N ALA A 251 -3.29 -10.28 6.25
CA ALA A 251 -2.29 -9.76 7.18
C ALA A 251 -2.66 -8.36 7.69
N ALA A 252 -3.09 -7.47 6.79
CA ALA A 252 -3.53 -6.12 7.12
C ALA A 252 -4.75 -6.09 8.04
N SER A 253 -5.72 -6.96 7.79
CA SER A 253 -6.95 -7.07 8.59
C SER A 253 -6.65 -7.53 10.02
N LEU A 254 -5.83 -8.57 10.16
CA LEU A 254 -5.46 -9.14 11.45
C LEU A 254 -4.57 -8.18 12.26
N LEU A 255 -3.48 -7.67 11.66
CA LEU A 255 -2.58 -6.71 12.29
C LEU A 255 -3.31 -5.40 12.64
N GLY A 256 -4.11 -4.89 11.71
CA GLY A 256 -4.84 -3.65 11.89
C GLY A 256 -5.85 -3.74 13.04
N SER A 257 -6.56 -4.86 13.17
CA SER A 257 -7.49 -5.08 14.29
C SER A 257 -6.76 -5.20 15.63
N SER A 258 -5.73 -6.06 15.70
CA SER A 258 -4.95 -6.27 16.92
C SER A 258 -4.22 -5.00 17.38
N ALA A 259 -3.62 -4.25 16.46
CA ALA A 259 -2.99 -2.98 16.77
C ALA A 259 -4.02 -1.94 17.24
N ARG A 260 -5.19 -1.82 16.60
CA ARG A 260 -6.27 -0.92 17.07
C ARG A 260 -6.79 -1.29 18.46
N ALA A 261 -6.75 -2.57 18.82
CA ALA A 261 -7.07 -3.05 20.16
C ALA A 261 -5.94 -2.80 21.19
N GLY A 262 -4.86 -2.10 20.82
CA GLY A 262 -3.74 -1.76 21.70
C GLY A 262 -2.74 -2.89 21.93
N GLN A 263 -2.80 -3.97 21.16
CA GLN A 263 -1.88 -5.10 21.31
C GLN A 263 -0.52 -4.79 20.67
N HIS A 264 0.55 -5.26 21.31
CA HIS A 264 1.87 -5.27 20.69
C HIS A 264 1.84 -6.25 19.51
N THR A 265 2.07 -5.72 18.32
CA THR A 265 1.96 -6.47 17.06
C THR A 265 3.30 -6.54 16.35
N ARG A 266 3.54 -7.63 15.62
CA ARG A 266 4.76 -7.81 14.84
C ARG A 266 4.42 -8.34 13.45
N LEU A 267 4.88 -7.66 12.41
CA LEU A 267 4.84 -8.17 11.04
C LEU A 267 6.19 -8.78 10.71
N VAL A 268 6.19 -10.01 10.23
CA VAL A 268 7.37 -10.72 9.75
C VAL A 268 7.09 -11.27 8.36
N THR A 269 8.07 -11.24 7.46
CA THR A 269 7.94 -11.84 6.11
C THR A 269 9.02 -12.88 5.87
N SER A 270 8.77 -13.83 4.96
CA SER A 270 9.79 -14.80 4.55
C SER A 270 11.02 -14.14 3.90
N SER A 271 10.86 -12.95 3.30
CA SER A 271 11.96 -12.12 2.79
C SER A 271 12.82 -11.44 3.87
N GLY A 272 12.48 -11.58 5.16
CA GLY A 272 13.26 -11.07 6.27
C GLY A 272 12.82 -9.70 6.82
N LEU A 273 11.72 -9.12 6.34
CA LEU A 273 11.13 -7.94 6.98
C LEU A 273 10.67 -8.32 8.39
N ASP A 274 10.95 -7.46 9.37
CA ASP A 274 10.61 -7.67 10.77
C ASP A 274 10.29 -6.33 11.46
N VAL A 275 9.00 -6.09 11.71
CA VAL A 275 8.48 -4.81 12.17
C VAL A 275 7.68 -5.02 13.45
N PRO A 276 8.32 -4.91 14.63
CA PRO A 276 7.63 -4.88 15.91
C PRO A 276 7.02 -3.49 16.17
N THR A 277 5.84 -3.46 16.78
CA THR A 277 5.10 -2.22 17.06
C THR A 277 4.40 -2.29 18.42
N ALA A 278 4.47 -1.20 19.19
CA ALA A 278 3.66 -0.99 20.38
C ALA A 278 2.28 -0.48 19.93
N GLY A 279 1.21 -1.23 20.21
CA GLY A 279 -0.12 -1.06 19.62
C GLY A 279 -0.71 0.36 19.62
N GLY A 280 -1.85 0.51 18.97
CA GLY A 280 -2.56 1.78 18.78
C GLY A 280 -2.53 2.27 17.34
N SER A 281 -3.04 3.49 17.12
CA SER A 281 -3.24 4.04 15.78
C SER A 281 -1.93 4.25 15.00
N GLN A 282 -0.84 4.60 15.68
CA GLN A 282 0.47 4.76 15.05
C GLN A 282 1.01 3.41 14.57
N ALA A 283 0.93 2.37 15.40
CA ALA A 283 1.30 1.00 15.00
C ALA A 283 0.50 0.53 13.79
N THR A 284 -0.83 0.73 13.79
CA THR A 284 -1.67 0.41 12.64
C THR A 284 -1.18 1.11 11.37
N ARG A 285 -0.85 2.41 11.44
CA ARG A 285 -0.32 3.15 10.30
C ARG A 285 1.03 2.62 9.82
N THR A 286 1.97 2.35 10.73
CA THR A 286 3.28 1.80 10.39
C THR A 286 3.13 0.45 9.68
N LEU A 287 2.32 -0.46 10.21
CA LEU A 287 2.11 -1.79 9.60
C LEU A 287 1.46 -1.69 8.22
N LEU A 288 0.49 -0.80 8.04
CA LEU A 288 -0.17 -0.58 6.74
C LEU A 288 0.75 0.10 5.73
N ASP A 289 1.60 1.03 6.17
CA ASP A 289 2.62 1.65 5.32
C ASP A 289 3.62 0.60 4.81
N GLU A 290 4.05 -0.34 5.65
CA GLU A 290 4.92 -1.46 5.25
C GLU A 290 4.22 -2.41 4.28
N LEU A 291 2.99 -2.82 4.59
CA LEU A 291 2.19 -3.70 3.71
C LEU A 291 1.81 -3.04 2.38
N CYS A 292 1.75 -1.70 2.34
CA CYS A 292 1.49 -0.93 1.13
C CYS A 292 2.60 -1.13 0.09
N VAL A 293 3.87 -1.07 0.51
CA VAL A 293 5.02 -1.17 -0.39
C VAL A 293 5.57 -2.59 -0.51
N LEU A 294 5.13 -3.51 0.35
CA LEU A 294 5.61 -4.89 0.38
C LEU A 294 5.41 -5.58 -0.97
N ARG A 295 6.44 -6.27 -1.46
CA ARG A 295 6.39 -7.10 -2.69
C ARG A 295 6.84 -8.53 -2.39
N GLN A 296 6.52 -9.45 -3.30
CA GLN A 296 7.11 -10.79 -3.24
C GLN A 296 8.63 -10.69 -3.40
N SER A 297 9.36 -11.50 -2.63
CA SER A 297 10.81 -11.70 -2.76
C SER A 297 11.14 -12.13 -4.19
N GLY A 298 12.35 -11.79 -4.64
CA GLY A 298 12.87 -12.31 -5.91
C GLY A 298 13.24 -13.79 -5.83
N ASP A 299 13.53 -14.30 -4.64
CA ASP A 299 14.00 -15.67 -4.42
C ASP A 299 12.88 -16.59 -3.95
N ALA A 300 12.75 -17.74 -4.60
CA ALA A 300 11.81 -18.80 -4.23
C ALA A 300 12.39 -19.74 -3.15
N ARG A 301 13.71 -19.68 -2.92
CA ARG A 301 14.44 -20.57 -2.00
C ARG A 301 14.52 -20.04 -0.57
N ASP A 302 14.03 -18.82 -0.31
CA ASP A 302 13.98 -18.30 1.05
C ASP A 302 13.19 -19.29 1.94
N PRO A 303 13.58 -19.47 3.21
CA PRO A 303 12.80 -20.28 4.12
C PRO A 303 11.47 -19.59 4.44
N VAL A 304 10.38 -20.37 4.58
CA VAL A 304 9.06 -19.86 5.04
C VAL A 304 9.22 -19.10 6.35
N VAL A 305 9.99 -19.68 7.27
CA VAL A 305 10.30 -19.10 8.57
C VAL A 305 11.66 -18.40 8.48
N PRO A 306 11.71 -17.06 8.48
CA PRO A 306 12.97 -16.34 8.38
C PRO A 306 13.81 -16.51 9.65
N ALA A 307 15.12 -16.35 9.52
CA ALA A 307 16.06 -16.44 10.64
C ALA A 307 15.72 -15.45 11.76
N ALA A 308 15.17 -14.28 11.44
CA ALA A 308 14.72 -13.29 12.43
C ALA A 308 13.65 -13.84 13.38
N LEU A 309 12.66 -14.59 12.85
CA LEU A 309 11.65 -15.26 13.67
C LEU A 309 12.27 -16.42 14.47
N ALA A 310 13.28 -17.08 13.90
CA ALA A 310 13.98 -18.19 14.54
C ALA A 310 14.97 -17.77 15.64
N ALA A 311 15.57 -16.58 15.54
CA ALA A 311 16.55 -16.07 16.49
C ALA A 311 15.96 -15.13 17.55
N SER A 312 14.78 -14.55 17.30
CA SER A 312 14.10 -13.63 18.22
C SER A 312 13.92 -14.24 19.60
N ARG A 313 14.22 -13.50 20.67
CA ARG A 313 14.00 -13.90 22.08
C ARG A 313 12.65 -13.45 22.66
N GLY A 314 11.93 -12.57 21.96
CA GLY A 314 10.56 -12.16 22.33
C GLY A 314 9.57 -13.26 21.95
N PHE A 315 9.22 -14.11 22.91
CA PHE A 315 8.31 -15.25 22.71
C PHE A 315 7.02 -15.04 23.50
N GLY A 316 5.87 -15.19 22.85
CA GLY A 316 4.59 -15.09 23.53
C GLY A 316 3.42 -14.82 22.58
N GLY A 317 2.21 -15.02 23.06
CA GLY A 317 1.00 -14.68 22.31
C GLY A 317 0.74 -15.60 21.11
N CYS A 318 0.20 -15.02 20.05
CA CYS A 318 -0.32 -15.72 18.89
C CYS A 318 0.55 -15.51 17.65
N LEU A 319 0.79 -16.58 16.89
CA LEU A 319 1.40 -16.52 15.57
C LEU A 319 0.34 -16.85 14.50
N ALA A 320 0.09 -15.92 13.60
CA ALA A 320 -0.70 -16.15 12.39
C ALA A 320 0.23 -16.24 11.18
N VAL A 321 0.32 -17.40 10.55
CA VAL A 321 1.09 -17.62 9.32
C VAL A 321 0.15 -17.53 8.13
N VAL A 322 0.44 -16.72 7.13
CA VAL A 322 -0.35 -16.60 5.89
C VAL A 322 0.50 -17.07 4.73
N THR A 323 0.12 -18.19 4.12
CA THR A 323 0.95 -18.90 3.13
C THR A 323 0.11 -19.77 2.18
N SER A 324 0.77 -20.36 1.20
CA SER A 324 0.22 -21.39 0.31
C SER A 324 0.26 -22.80 0.95
N PRO A 325 -0.52 -23.77 0.43
CA PRO A 325 -0.41 -25.16 0.85
C PRO A 325 0.92 -25.77 0.39
N GLY A 326 1.69 -26.35 1.31
CA GLY A 326 2.96 -27.00 0.97
C GLY A 326 3.55 -27.86 2.09
N PRO A 327 4.50 -28.76 1.77
CA PRO A 327 5.12 -29.68 2.74
C PRO A 327 5.97 -28.96 3.78
N GLU A 328 6.44 -27.75 3.46
CA GLU A 328 7.23 -26.87 4.33
C GLU A 328 6.47 -26.47 5.60
N LEU A 329 5.13 -26.55 5.59
CA LEU A 329 4.31 -26.27 6.75
C LEU A 329 4.68 -27.18 7.94
N THR A 330 5.04 -28.43 7.68
CA THR A 330 5.47 -29.40 8.69
C THR A 330 6.73 -28.95 9.42
N SER A 331 7.62 -28.23 8.73
CA SER A 331 8.85 -27.68 9.31
C SER A 331 8.61 -26.58 10.35
N MET A 332 7.37 -26.08 10.46
CA MET A 332 6.98 -25.06 11.44
C MET A 332 6.55 -25.64 12.79
N ALA A 333 6.44 -26.96 12.94
CA ALA A 333 5.92 -27.60 14.15
C ALA A 333 6.69 -27.26 15.44
N TRP A 334 7.97 -26.89 15.32
CA TRP A 334 8.81 -26.46 16.45
C TRP A 334 8.38 -25.08 17.01
N LEU A 335 7.72 -24.23 16.22
CA LEU A 335 7.23 -22.93 16.67
C LEU A 335 6.18 -23.05 17.79
N ARG A 336 5.54 -24.22 17.96
CA ARG A 336 4.59 -24.46 19.06
C ARG A 336 5.22 -24.32 20.44
N GLN A 337 6.53 -24.55 20.54
CA GLN A 337 7.26 -24.39 21.80
C GLN A 337 7.41 -22.90 22.19
N ARG A 338 7.18 -21.98 21.25
CA ARG A 338 7.43 -20.54 21.41
C ARG A 338 6.16 -19.68 21.43
N TYR A 339 5.09 -20.16 20.79
CA TYR A 339 3.81 -19.43 20.72
C TYR A 339 2.70 -20.13 21.48
N SER A 340 1.79 -19.36 22.07
CA SER A 340 0.62 -19.86 22.81
C SER A 340 -0.48 -20.40 21.91
N SER A 341 -0.58 -19.86 20.71
CA SER A 341 -1.52 -20.28 19.68
C SER A 341 -0.87 -20.04 18.32
N ILE A 342 -1.07 -20.98 17.41
CA ILE A 342 -0.60 -20.87 16.03
C ILE A 342 -1.81 -21.05 15.13
N PHE A 343 -2.01 -20.10 14.23
CA PHE A 343 -3.01 -20.15 13.17
C PHE A 343 -2.29 -20.14 11.84
N VAL A 344 -2.67 -21.02 10.92
CA VAL A 344 -2.09 -21.09 9.58
C VAL A 344 -3.22 -20.84 8.58
N PHE A 345 -3.18 -19.68 7.97
CA PHE A 345 -4.06 -19.30 6.87
C PHE A 345 -3.48 -19.83 5.56
N VAL A 346 -4.20 -20.76 4.94
CA VAL A 346 -3.83 -21.37 3.68
C VAL A 346 -4.73 -20.80 2.59
N LEU A 347 -4.15 -20.05 1.66
CA LEU A 347 -4.86 -19.38 0.57
C LEU A 347 -4.62 -20.06 -0.79
N GLY A 348 -5.62 -20.02 -1.67
CA GLY A 348 -5.51 -20.52 -3.06
C GLY A 348 -5.48 -22.04 -3.19
N GLY A 349 -6.05 -22.76 -2.21
CA GLY A 349 -5.92 -24.22 -2.07
C GLY A 349 -7.23 -24.98 -1.87
N SER A 350 -8.39 -24.45 -2.26
CA SER A 350 -9.66 -25.18 -2.22
C SER A 350 -9.53 -26.56 -2.88
N GLY A 351 -9.45 -27.61 -2.06
CA GLY A 351 -9.40 -29.01 -2.52
C GLY A 351 -8.05 -29.71 -2.46
N ARG A 352 -6.94 -29.04 -2.09
CA ARG A 352 -5.69 -29.73 -1.75
C ARG A 352 -5.65 -30.02 -0.24
N GLU A 353 -5.37 -31.26 0.15
CA GLU A 353 -5.15 -31.62 1.55
C GLU A 353 -4.04 -30.74 2.14
N ALA A 354 -4.44 -29.73 2.90
CA ALA A 354 -3.52 -28.91 3.65
C ALA A 354 -2.85 -29.84 4.67
N HIS A 355 -1.54 -30.03 4.53
CA HIS A 355 -0.78 -30.84 5.47
C HIS A 355 -0.92 -30.21 6.85
N ALA A 356 -1.52 -30.94 7.78
CA ALA A 356 -1.83 -30.43 9.10
C ALA A 356 -0.52 -30.16 9.87
N VAL A 357 -0.35 -28.93 10.33
CA VAL A 357 0.75 -28.59 11.25
C VAL A 357 0.33 -29.00 12.66
N ALA A 358 1.07 -29.94 13.26
CA ALA A 358 0.78 -30.44 14.60
C ALA A 358 0.71 -29.29 15.64
N GLY A 359 -0.46 -29.11 16.25
CA GLY A 359 -0.70 -28.07 17.26
C GLY A 359 -1.06 -26.68 16.71
N ALA A 360 -1.20 -26.52 15.39
CA ALA A 360 -1.71 -25.30 14.78
C ALA A 360 -3.17 -25.46 14.33
N ARG A 361 -3.92 -24.36 14.37
CA ARG A 361 -5.27 -24.28 13.80
C ARG A 361 -5.17 -23.87 12.34
N MET A 362 -5.60 -24.75 11.44
CA MET A 362 -5.60 -24.49 10.00
C MET A 362 -6.86 -23.70 9.61
N VAL A 363 -6.69 -22.64 8.83
CA VAL A 363 -7.77 -21.82 8.27
C VAL A 363 -7.59 -21.80 6.75
N GLY A 364 -8.30 -22.69 6.05
CA GLY A 364 -8.34 -22.69 4.59
C GLY A 364 -9.37 -21.68 4.07
N ALA A 365 -8.98 -20.86 3.11
CA ALA A 365 -9.87 -19.88 2.48
C ALA A 365 -9.45 -19.56 1.03
N ASP A 366 -10.41 -19.12 0.24
CA ASP A 366 -10.20 -18.78 -1.18
C ASP A 366 -9.82 -17.31 -1.37
N ASP A 367 -10.35 -16.45 -0.52
CA ASP A 367 -10.13 -15.01 -0.51
C ASP A 367 -9.92 -14.48 0.92
N ALA A 368 -9.47 -13.23 1.03
CA ALA A 368 -9.19 -12.60 2.32
C ALA A 368 -10.46 -12.42 3.18
N ALA A 369 -11.60 -12.16 2.55
CA ALA A 369 -12.87 -11.97 3.24
C ALA A 369 -13.32 -13.26 3.94
N HIS A 370 -13.21 -14.40 3.27
CA HIS A 370 -13.50 -15.74 3.78
C HIS A 370 -12.52 -16.11 4.91
N ALA A 371 -11.22 -15.86 4.72
CA ALA A 371 -10.20 -16.09 5.74
C ALA A 371 -10.51 -15.33 7.05
N VAL A 372 -10.87 -14.04 6.94
CA VAL A 372 -11.19 -13.20 8.11
C VAL A 372 -12.52 -13.60 8.76
N ARG A 373 -13.52 -14.03 7.98
CA ARG A 373 -14.77 -14.59 8.55
C ARG A 373 -14.49 -15.85 9.37
N ARG A 374 -13.73 -16.81 8.81
CA ARG A 374 -13.33 -18.04 9.52
C ARG A 374 -12.54 -17.74 10.79
N TRP A 375 -11.63 -16.76 10.73
CA TRP A 375 -10.93 -16.27 11.92
C TRP A 375 -11.89 -15.80 13.01
N ASN A 376 -12.89 -15.00 12.65
CA ASN A 376 -13.86 -14.49 13.60
C ASN A 376 -14.73 -15.60 14.22
N GLU A 377 -15.09 -16.63 13.43
CA GLU A 377 -15.82 -17.81 13.90
C GLU A 377 -15.00 -18.63 14.91
N VAL A 378 -13.69 -18.73 14.72
CA VAL A 378 -12.82 -19.48 15.65
C VAL A 378 -12.56 -18.73 16.96
N LEU A 379 -12.79 -17.41 16.99
CA LEU A 379 -12.65 -16.56 18.18
C LEU A 379 -13.97 -16.25 18.89
N GLY A 380 -15.11 -16.47 18.25
CA GLY A 380 -16.44 -16.34 18.86
C GLY A 380 -16.82 -17.61 19.59
#